data_AF-A0A9E2PU20-F1
#
_entry.id   AF-A0A9E2PU20-F1
#
_cell.length_a   1.000
_cell.length_b   1.000
_cell.length_c   1.000
_cell.angle_alpha   90.00
_cell.angle_beta   90.00
_cell.angle_gamma   90.00
#
_symmetry.space_group_name_H-M   'P 1'
#
loop_
_entity.id
_entity.type
_entity.pdbx_description
1 polymer ?
#
loop_
_entity_poly.entity_id
_entity_poly.type
_entity_poly.pdbx_seq_one_letter_code
_entity_poly.pdbx_strand_id
1 'polypeptide(L)'
;MTPASRGKAWWGLGLVLVLVILGGLYFSGLVPLPFAQPKPKALCYVSPKNPNFIKETPGKDPEGNELVPVYATPTGAQKPTGSAVAVAPKAERKIKYWVAPMDPGYIRDKSGKSPMG
;
A
#
# COMPACT_ATOMS: atom_id res chain seq x y z
N MET A 1 44.91 39.95 -41.32
CA MET A 1 44.40 38.63 -40.91
C MET A 1 43.62 38.80 -39.62
N THR A 2 42.29 38.78 -39.69
CA THR A 2 41.41 38.88 -38.52
C THR A 2 41.31 37.53 -37.81
N PRO A 3 41.50 37.44 -36.48
CA PRO A 3 41.31 36.19 -35.77
C PRO A 3 39.82 35.85 -35.73
N ALA A 4 39.47 34.67 -36.26
CA ALA A 4 38.11 34.15 -36.21
C ALA A 4 37.67 33.96 -34.75
N SER A 5 36.51 34.51 -34.43
CA SER A 5 35.84 34.42 -33.13
C SER A 5 35.62 32.95 -32.72
N ARG A 6 36.52 32.42 -31.88
CA ARG A 6 36.41 31.06 -31.30
C ARG A 6 35.60 31.00 -30.01
N GLY A 7 34.97 32.10 -29.58
CA GLY A 7 34.34 32.21 -28.26
C GLY A 7 32.98 31.50 -28.12
N LYS A 8 32.28 31.20 -29.21
CA LYS A 8 30.87 30.75 -29.16
C LYS A 8 30.69 29.23 -29.14
N ALA A 9 31.63 28.46 -29.68
CA ALA A 9 31.56 26.99 -29.68
C ALA A 9 31.75 26.40 -28.27
N TRP A 10 32.52 27.07 -27.40
CA TRP A 10 32.81 26.59 -26.05
C TRP A 10 31.62 26.81 -25.08
N TRP A 11 30.87 27.89 -25.27
CA TRP A 11 29.65 28.18 -24.51
C TRP A 11 28.51 27.20 -24.79
N GLY A 12 28.34 26.80 -26.06
CA GLY A 12 27.32 25.81 -26.45
C GLY A 12 27.58 24.42 -25.89
N LEU A 13 28.84 23.96 -25.92
CA LEU A 13 29.22 22.65 -25.39
C LEU A 13 29.07 22.58 -23.87
N GLY A 14 29.43 23.67 -23.16
CA GLY A 14 29.25 23.77 -21.72
C GLY A 14 27.78 23.71 -21.29
N LEU A 15 26.88 24.38 -22.01
CA LEU A 15 25.45 24.35 -21.71
C LEU A 15 24.84 22.96 -21.93
N VAL A 16 25.25 22.26 -23.01
CA VAL A 16 24.81 20.88 -23.27
C VAL A 16 25.31 19.93 -22.18
N LEU A 17 26.57 20.06 -21.74
CA LEU A 17 27.12 19.25 -20.65
C LEU A 17 26.34 19.46 -19.34
N VAL A 18 26.01 20.71 -19.01
CA VAL A 18 25.21 21.05 -17.82
C VAL A 18 23.80 20.47 -17.90
N LEU A 19 23.15 20.53 -19.07
CA LEU A 19 21.83 19.92 -19.27
C LEU A 19 21.87 18.39 -19.18
N VAL A 20 22.91 17.74 -19.68
CA VAL A 20 23.11 16.29 -19.57
C VAL A 20 23.36 15.88 -18.12
N ILE A 21 24.16 16.64 -17.37
CA ILE A 21 24.41 16.39 -15.94
C ILE A 21 23.13 16.61 -15.12
N LEU A 22 22.39 17.69 -15.37
CA LEU A 22 21.10 17.92 -14.71
C LEU A 22 20.09 16.80 -15.06
N GLY A 23 20.01 16.42 -16.33
CA GLY A 23 19.13 15.35 -16.81
C GLY A 23 19.50 13.99 -16.23
N GLY A 24 20.80 13.69 -16.11
CA GLY A 24 21.32 12.48 -15.48
C GLY A 24 21.05 12.44 -13.98
N LEU A 25 21.26 13.55 -13.26
CA LEU A 25 20.95 13.65 -11.82
C LEU A 25 19.44 13.55 -11.54
N TYR A 26 18.62 14.09 -12.44
CA TYR A 26 17.17 13.95 -12.42
C TYR A 26 16.76 12.49 -12.63
N PHE A 27 17.28 11.83 -13.67
CA PHE A 27 16.93 10.43 -13.98
C PHE A 27 17.49 9.44 -12.96
N SER A 28 18.62 9.76 -12.32
CA SER A 28 19.22 8.98 -11.22
C SER A 28 18.42 9.06 -9.91
N GLY A 29 17.40 9.92 -9.82
CA GLY A 29 16.55 10.04 -8.62
C GLY A 29 17.23 10.67 -7.40
N LEU A 30 18.44 11.22 -7.55
CA LEU A 30 19.18 11.87 -6.48
C LEU A 30 18.59 13.25 -6.12
N VAL A 31 17.83 13.84 -7.06
CA VAL A 31 17.03 15.04 -6.84
C VAL A 31 15.55 14.62 -6.76
N PRO A 32 14.97 14.49 -5.56
CA PRO A 32 13.54 14.25 -5.44
C PRO A 32 12.78 15.48 -5.94
N LEU A 33 11.90 15.25 -6.91
CA LEU A 33 10.96 16.29 -7.35
C LEU A 33 9.91 16.52 -6.27
N PRO A 34 9.48 17.78 -6.07
CA PRO A 34 8.30 18.09 -5.27
C PRO A 34 7.02 17.73 -6.06
N PHE A 35 6.99 16.58 -6.73
CA PHE A 35 5.73 16.05 -7.22
C PHE A 35 4.93 15.68 -5.99
N ALA A 36 3.98 16.56 -5.66
CA ALA A 36 2.92 16.26 -4.71
C ALA A 36 2.32 14.92 -5.12
N GLN A 37 2.60 13.88 -4.33
CA GLN A 37 2.03 12.56 -4.54
C GLN A 37 0.51 12.77 -4.65
N PRO A 38 -0.15 12.26 -5.71
CA PRO A 38 -1.60 12.40 -5.82
C PRO A 38 -2.18 11.76 -4.56
N LYS A 39 -2.69 12.59 -3.64
CA LYS A 39 -3.27 12.11 -2.40
C LYS A 39 -4.38 11.13 -2.81
N PRO A 40 -4.31 9.86 -2.39
CA PRO A 40 -5.29 8.87 -2.82
C PRO A 40 -6.68 9.40 -2.45
N LYS A 41 -7.58 9.42 -3.41
CA LYS A 41 -8.97 9.83 -3.16
C LYS A 41 -9.55 8.83 -2.17
N ALA A 42 -9.93 9.31 -0.97
CA ALA A 42 -10.65 8.48 -0.01
C ALA A 42 -11.97 8.03 -0.66
N LEU A 43 -12.29 6.75 -0.52
CA LEU A 43 -13.48 6.15 -1.09
C LEU A 43 -14.71 6.50 -0.26
N CYS A 44 -14.54 6.49 1.06
CA CYS A 44 -15.55 6.91 2.03
C CYS A 44 -14.88 7.38 3.32
N TYR A 45 -15.65 8.05 4.17
CA TYR A 45 -15.26 8.59 5.46
C TYR A 45 -16.16 7.99 6.53
N VAL A 46 -15.58 7.38 7.56
CA VAL A 46 -16.31 6.64 8.60
C VAL A 46 -16.09 7.26 9.98
N SER A 47 -17.14 7.37 10.80
CA SER A 47 -16.98 7.85 12.18
C SER A 47 -16.25 6.81 13.04
N PRO A 48 -15.24 7.20 13.85
CA PRO A 48 -14.56 6.29 14.77
C PRO A 48 -15.47 5.62 15.80
N LYS A 49 -16.55 6.30 16.20
CA LYS A 49 -17.45 5.86 17.28
C LYS A 49 -18.71 5.18 16.75
N ASN A 50 -19.11 5.46 15.51
CA ASN A 50 -20.28 4.88 14.88
C ASN A 50 -19.92 4.25 13.53
N PRO A 51 -19.67 2.92 13.49
CA PRO A 51 -19.29 2.21 12.28
C PRO A 51 -20.32 2.27 11.15
N ASN A 52 -21.58 2.56 11.48
CA ASN A 52 -22.67 2.66 10.49
C ASN A 52 -22.76 4.07 9.86
N PHE A 53 -22.03 5.05 10.38
CA PHE A 53 -22.03 6.41 9.84
C PHE A 53 -20.93 6.57 8.79
N ILE A 54 -21.33 6.50 7.52
CA ILE A 54 -20.44 6.56 6.35
C ILE A 54 -20.85 7.77 5.50
N LYS A 55 -19.89 8.61 5.13
CA LYS A 55 -20.07 9.72 4.20
C LYS A 55 -19.07 9.65 3.06
N GLU A 56 -19.47 10.11 1.88
CA GLU A 56 -18.58 10.20 0.72
C GLU A 56 -17.67 11.43 0.77
N THR A 57 -18.05 12.45 1.55
CA THR A 57 -17.30 13.70 1.70
C THR A 57 -16.57 13.79 3.03
N PRO A 58 -15.38 14.43 3.03
CA PRO A 58 -14.69 14.75 4.29
C PRO A 58 -15.57 15.67 5.12
N GLY A 59 -15.54 15.47 6.44
CA GLY A 59 -16.31 16.31 7.34
C GLY A 59 -16.35 15.75 8.75
N LYS A 60 -17.32 16.24 9.50
CA LYS A 60 -17.61 15.80 10.86
C LYS A 60 -18.87 14.93 10.88
N ASP A 61 -18.91 14.00 11.82
CA ASP A 61 -20.13 13.30 12.17
C ASP A 61 -21.12 14.25 12.90
N PRO A 62 -22.37 13.84 13.17
CA PRO A 62 -23.36 14.68 13.85
C PRO A 62 -22.92 15.08 15.27
N GLU A 63 -21.95 14.36 15.82
CA GLU A 63 -21.38 14.56 17.16
C GLU A 63 -20.14 15.47 17.13
N GLY A 64 -19.71 15.92 15.94
CA GLY A 64 -18.60 16.83 15.74
C GLY A 64 -17.21 16.16 15.66
N ASN A 65 -17.11 14.84 15.66
CA ASN A 65 -15.85 14.13 15.49
C ASN A 65 -15.44 14.10 14.01
N GLU A 66 -14.15 14.19 13.73
CA GLU A 66 -13.64 14.08 12.36
C GLU A 66 -13.79 12.65 11.83
N LEU A 67 -14.29 12.55 10.60
CA LEU A 67 -14.44 11.28 9.95
C LEU A 67 -13.09 10.78 9.43
N VAL A 68 -12.84 9.49 9.61
CA VAL A 68 -11.59 8.85 9.19
C VAL A 68 -11.71 8.47 7.71
N PRO A 69 -10.79 8.93 6.84
CA PRO A 69 -10.79 8.54 5.43
C PRO A 69 -10.42 7.05 5.28
N VAL A 70 -11.24 6.33 4.53
CA VAL A 70 -10.99 4.96 4.11
C VAL A 70 -10.58 4.97 2.64
N TYR A 71 -9.37 4.50 2.38
CA TYR A 71 -8.83 4.37 1.02
C TYR A 71 -9.17 3.00 0.46
N ALA A 72 -9.38 2.91 -0.86
CA ALA A 72 -9.44 1.62 -1.53
C ALA A 72 -8.12 0.90 -1.29
N THR A 73 -8.16 -0.27 -0.63
CA THR A 73 -6.98 -1.10 -0.52
C THR A 73 -6.76 -1.76 -1.87
N PRO A 74 -5.64 -1.54 -2.58
CA PRO A 74 -5.34 -2.31 -3.77
C PRO A 74 -5.29 -3.78 -3.35
N THR A 75 -6.13 -4.61 -3.99
CA THR A 75 -6.17 -6.06 -3.85
C THR A 75 -4.76 -6.64 -4.00
N GLY A 76 -4.05 -6.80 -2.89
CA GLY A 76 -2.63 -7.15 -2.89
C GLY A 76 -1.88 -6.85 -1.60
N ALA A 77 -2.37 -5.94 -0.75
CA ALA A 77 -1.66 -5.57 0.48
C ALA A 77 -2.58 -5.37 1.69
N GLN A 78 -3.48 -6.32 1.97
CA GLN A 78 -4.10 -6.42 3.29
C GLN A 78 -3.31 -7.42 4.12
N LYS A 79 -2.41 -6.90 4.97
CA LYS A 79 -1.98 -7.63 6.17
C LYS A 79 -3.17 -7.57 7.14
N PRO A 80 -3.84 -8.69 7.46
CA PRO A 80 -5.02 -8.65 8.32
C PRO A 80 -4.59 -8.39 9.76
N THR A 81 -4.62 -7.13 10.19
CA THR A 81 -4.70 -6.75 11.60
C THR A 81 -6.16 -6.67 11.98
N GLY A 82 -6.77 -7.84 12.15
CA GLY A 82 -8.14 -7.99 12.58
C GLY A 82 -8.40 -9.48 12.76
N SER A 83 -8.75 -9.88 13.98
CA SER A 83 -9.10 -11.24 14.35
C SER A 83 -10.44 -11.63 13.70
N ALA A 84 -10.46 -11.71 12.38
CA ALA A 84 -11.48 -12.38 11.61
C ALA A 84 -10.84 -13.66 11.08
N VAL A 85 -11.49 -14.80 11.35
CA VAL A 85 -11.11 -16.09 10.78
C VAL A 85 -11.31 -16.00 9.27
N ALA A 86 -10.29 -15.50 8.58
CA ALA A 86 -10.23 -15.44 7.13
C ALA A 86 -10.10 -16.87 6.63
N VAL A 87 -11.19 -17.43 6.12
CA VAL A 87 -11.15 -18.60 5.25
C VAL A 87 -10.51 -18.14 3.95
N ALA A 88 -9.17 -18.21 3.91
CA ALA A 88 -8.38 -17.98 2.71
C ALA A 88 -8.78 -18.99 1.63
N PRO A 89 -8.76 -18.61 0.34
CA PRO A 89 -8.91 -19.57 -0.74
C PRO A 89 -7.80 -20.63 -0.62
N LYS A 90 -8.25 -21.87 -0.79
CA LYS A 90 -7.61 -23.16 -0.51
C LYS A 90 -6.24 -23.30 -1.17
N ALA A 91 -5.20 -22.72 -0.58
CA ALA A 91 -3.88 -23.34 -0.64
C ALA A 91 -3.98 -24.69 0.08
N GLU A 92 -3.53 -25.77 -0.55
CA GLU A 92 -3.55 -27.13 0.00
C GLU A 92 -2.74 -27.19 1.30
N ARG A 93 -3.35 -26.78 2.42
CA ARG A 93 -2.78 -26.94 3.74
C ARG A 93 -2.84 -28.43 4.05
N LYS A 94 -1.68 -29.09 4.00
CA LYS A 94 -1.54 -30.47 4.49
C LYS A 94 -1.92 -30.50 5.96
N ILE A 95 -2.98 -31.23 6.27
CA ILE A 95 -3.47 -31.41 7.63
C ILE A 95 -2.43 -32.28 8.36
N LYS A 96 -1.81 -31.74 9.40
CA LYS A 96 -0.80 -32.48 10.20
C LYS A 96 -1.46 -33.41 11.22
N TYR A 97 -2.57 -32.99 11.81
CA TYR A 97 -3.34 -33.74 12.80
C TYR A 97 -4.77 -33.20 12.87
N TRP A 98 -5.68 -34.02 13.40
CA TRP A 98 -7.07 -33.67 13.66
C TRP A 98 -7.31 -33.65 15.16
N VAL A 99 -7.99 -32.61 15.65
CA VAL A 99 -8.33 -32.45 17.07
C VAL A 99 -9.85 -32.48 17.23
N ALA A 100 -10.33 -33.10 18.31
CA ALA A 100 -11.75 -33.05 18.66
C ALA A 100 -12.12 -31.65 19.18
N PRO A 101 -13.28 -31.09 18.78
CA PRO A 101 -13.71 -29.80 19.31
C PRO A 101 -14.03 -29.84 20.81
N MET A 102 -14.40 -31.01 21.34
CA MET A 102 -14.84 -31.18 22.74
C MET A 102 -13.70 -31.61 23.68
N ASP A 103 -12.64 -32.22 23.15
CA ASP A 103 -11.48 -32.69 23.93
C ASP A 103 -10.18 -32.23 23.24
N PRO A 104 -9.54 -31.16 23.75
CA PRO A 104 -8.30 -30.64 23.16
C PRO A 104 -7.11 -31.59 23.32
N GLY A 105 -7.20 -32.61 24.19
CA GLY A 105 -6.18 -33.65 24.36
C GLY A 105 -6.30 -34.79 23.33
N TYR A 106 -7.44 -34.90 22.64
CA TYR A 106 -7.68 -35.96 21.67
C TYR A 106 -7.17 -35.55 20.27
N ILE A 107 -6.01 -36.07 19.90
CA ILE A 107 -5.32 -35.80 18.63
C ILE A 107 -5.23 -37.10 17.82
N ARG A 108 -5.60 -37.06 16.53
CA ARG A 108 -5.51 -38.20 15.61
C ARG A 108 -4.93 -37.83 14.25
N ASP A 109 -4.25 -38.76 13.61
CA ASP A 109 -3.59 -38.53 12.31
C ASP A 109 -4.53 -38.67 11.11
N LYS A 110 -5.65 -39.40 11.25
CA LYS A 110 -6.60 -39.70 10.16
C LYS A 110 -7.94 -39.04 10.41
N SER A 111 -8.66 -38.66 9.35
CA SER A 111 -10.05 -38.19 9.40
C SER A 111 -10.97 -39.27 9.98
N GLY A 112 -11.83 -38.94 10.94
CA GLY A 112 -12.74 -39.89 11.58
C GLY A 112 -13.57 -39.25 12.68
N LYS A 113 -14.59 -39.94 13.19
CA LYS A 113 -15.30 -39.50 14.40
C LYS A 113 -14.44 -39.75 15.62
N SER A 114 -14.53 -38.85 16.61
CA SER A 114 -13.99 -39.11 17.93
C SER A 114 -14.85 -40.17 18.63
N PRO A 115 -14.33 -40.92 19.61
CA PRO A 115 -15.10 -41.94 20.34
C PRO A 115 -16.35 -41.40 21.04
N MET A 116 -16.46 -40.07 21.17
CA MET A 116 -17.60 -39.36 21.76
C MET A 116 -18.74 -39.03 20.76
N GLY A 117 -18.61 -39.39 19.48
CA GLY A 117 -19.62 -39.12 18.43
C GLY A 117 -19.29 -37.93 17.54
#